data_AF-W9T3M0-F1
#
_entry.id   AF-W9T3M0-F1
#
_cell.length_a   1.000
_cell.length_b   1.000
_cell.length_c   1.000
_cell.angle_alpha   90.00
_cell.angle_beta   90.00
_cell.angle_gamma   90.00
#
_symmetry.space_group_name_H-M   'P 1'
#
loop_
_entity.id
_entity.type
_entity.pdbx_description
1 polymer ?
#
loop_
_entity_poly.entity_id
_entity_poly.type
_entity_poly.pdbx_seq_one_letter_code
_entity_poly.pdbx_strand_id
1 'polypeptide(L)' 'MTWFGVACELHRDWRNDIEGLAELFSNHIPDYRNLINSYNTLTAGK' A
#
# COMPACT_ATOMS: atom_id res chain seq x y z
N MET A 1 19.49 -2.12 -5.32
CA MET A 1 18.20 -1.46 -5.59
C MET A 1 17.13 -2.55 -5.62
N THR A 2 16.14 -2.50 -4.72
CA THR A 2 15.04 -3.48 -4.67
C THR A 2 13.81 -2.92 -5.38
N TRP A 3 12.90 -3.78 -5.84
CA TRP A 3 11.70 -3.35 -6.57
C TRP A 3 10.84 -2.38 -5.74
N PHE A 4 10.76 -2.60 -4.42
CA PHE A 4 10.04 -1.72 -3.50
C PHE A 4 10.65 -0.31 -3.47
N GLY A 5 11.99 -0.21 -3.38
CA GLY A 5 12.68 1.07 -3.45
C GLY A 5 12.44 1.80 -4.77
N VAL A 6 12.48 1.08 -5.89
CA VAL A 6 12.16 1.63 -7.23
C VAL A 6 10.75 2.18 -7.29
N ALA A 7 9.76 1.44 -6.77
CA ALA A 7 8.37 1.90 -6.74
C ALA A 7 8.22 3.20 -5.92
N CYS A 8 8.85 3.27 -4.74
CA CYS A 8 8.82 4.46 -3.89
C CYS A 8 9.53 5.66 -4.53
N GLU A 9 10.69 5.45 -5.16
CA GLU A 9 11.44 6.51 -5.84
C GLU A 9 10.72 7.04 -7.09
N LEU A 10 9.95 6.20 -7.79
CA LEU A 10 9.16 6.61 -8.94
C LEU A 10 7.87 7.32 -8.52
N HIS A 11 7.17 6.79 -7.51
CA HIS A 11 5.86 7.30 -7.10
C HIS A 11 5.96 8.63 -6.32
N ARG A 12 7.05 8.82 -5.56
CA ARG A 12 7.43 10.03 -4.79
C ARG A 12 6.49 10.48 -3.68
N ASP A 13 5.21 10.65 -4.00
CA ASP A 13 4.18 11.14 -3.08
C ASP A 13 2.96 10.25 -3.18
N TRP A 14 2.57 9.68 -2.04
CA TRP A 14 1.39 8.83 -1.90
C TRP A 14 0.11 9.48 -2.40
N ARG A 15 -0.01 10.81 -2.26
CA ARG A 15 -1.24 11.53 -2.63
C ARG A 15 -1.49 11.55 -4.13
N ASN A 16 -0.52 11.14 -4.95
CA ASN A 16 -0.67 11.06 -6.39
C ASN A 16 -1.64 9.94 -6.79
N ASP A 17 -1.57 8.77 -6.14
CA ASP A 17 -2.52 7.67 -6.31
C ASP A 17 -2.38 6.66 -5.15
N ILE A 18 -3.13 6.92 -4.07
CA ILE A 18 -3.06 6.12 -2.84
C ILE A 18 -3.56 4.68 -3.10
N GLU A 19 -4.68 4.54 -3.81
CA GLU A 19 -5.32 3.24 -4.05
C GLU A 19 -4.46 2.37 -4.96
N GLY A 20 -3.92 2.92 -6.05
CA GLY A 20 -3.04 2.17 -6.95
C GLY A 20 -1.73 1.72 -6.28
N LEU A 21 -1.11 2.59 -5.46
CA LEU A 21 0.10 2.20 -4.72
C LEU A 21 -0.20 1.19 -3.61
N ALA A 22 -1.32 1.34 -2.90
CA ALA A 22 -1.77 0.38 -1.89
C ALA A 22 -2.08 -0.99 -2.51
N GLU A 23 -2.71 -1.04 -3.69
CA GLU A 23 -2.97 -2.26 -4.44
C GLU A 23 -1.65 -2.94 -4.86
N LEU A 24 -0.70 -2.19 -5.41
CA LEU A 24 0.62 -2.71 -5.79
C LEU A 24 1.31 -3.40 -4.60
N PHE A 25 1.31 -2.74 -3.43
CA PHE A 25 1.93 -3.28 -2.22
C PHE A 25 1.14 -4.44 -1.65
N SER A 26 -0.19 -4.38 -1.62
CA SER A 26 -1.04 -5.50 -1.20
C SER A 26 -0.76 -6.75 -2.03
N ASN A 27 -0.61 -6.61 -3.35
CA ASN A 27 -0.39 -7.74 -4.26
C ASN A 27 0.97 -8.42 -4.08
N HIS A 28 2.01 -7.66 -3.72
CA HIS A 28 3.39 -8.16 -3.69
C HIS A 28 4.00 -8.26 -2.28
N ILE A 29 3.33 -7.75 -1.24
CA ILE A 29 3.78 -7.76 0.15
C ILE A 29 2.62 -8.26 1.04
N PRO A 30 2.57 -9.57 1.37
CA PRO A 30 1.50 -10.14 2.18
C PRO A 30 1.31 -9.45 3.54
N ASP A 31 2.40 -9.01 4.17
CA ASP A 31 2.33 -8.28 5.45
C ASP A 31 1.63 -6.93 5.29
N TYR A 32 1.83 -6.24 4.17
CA TYR A 32 1.17 -4.96 3.90
C TYR A 32 -0.33 -5.15 3.68
N ARG A 33 -0.72 -6.21 2.97
CA ARG A 33 -2.12 -6.62 2.83
C ARG A 33 -2.77 -6.88 4.19
N ASN A 34 -2.08 -7.57 5.10
CA ASN A 34 -2.59 -7.84 6.44
C ASN A 34 -2.90 -6.53 7.20
N LEU A 35 -2.00 -5.54 7.12
CA LEU A 35 -2.20 -4.23 7.75
C LEU A 35 -3.42 -3.49 7.18
N ILE A 36 -3.56 -3.44 5.85
CA ILE A 36 -4.73 -2.82 5.17
C ILE A 36 -6.02 -3.50 5.64
N ASN A 37 -6.06 -4.83 5.65
CA ASN A 37 -7.25 -5.58 6.06
C ASN A 37 -7.65 -5.28 7.51
N SER A 38 -6.68 -5.32 8.44
CA SER A 38 -6.93 -5.00 9.85
C SER A 38 -7.41 -3.56 10.03
N TYR A 39 -6.81 -2.59 9.33
CA TYR A 39 -7.23 -1.19 9.37
C TYR A 39 -8.66 -1.02 8.84
N ASN A 40 -8.96 -1.52 7.65
CA ASN A 40 -10.28 -1.41 7.02
C ASN A 40 -11.37 -2.06 7.87
N THR A 41 -11.07 -3.19 8.50
CA THR A 41 -12.01 -3.87 9.41
C THR A 41 -12.36 -2.98 10.61
N LEU A 42 -11.38 -2.29 11.18
CA LEU A 42 -11.57 -1.42 12.35
C LEU A 42 -12.21 -0.07 12.00
N THR A 43 -12.03 0.42 10.78
CA THR A 43 -12.52 1.74 10.36
C THR A 43 -13.86 1.69 9.63
N ALA A 44 -14.23 0.57 9.01
CA ALA A 44 -15.52 0.43 8.32
C ALA A 44 -16.75 0.57 9.25
N GLY A 45 -16.57 0.39 10.55
CA GLY A 45 -17.63 0.55 11.55
C GLY A 45 -17.61 1.87 12.32
N LYS A 46 -16.72 2.81 11.97
CA LYS A 46 -16.71 4.18 12.50
C LYS A 46 -17.45 5.12 11.57
#